data_AF-A0A401RS83-F1
#
_entry.id   AF-A0A401RS83-F1
#
_cell.length_a   1.000
_cell.length_b   1.000
_cell.length_c   1.000
_cell.angle_alpha   90.00
_cell.angle_beta   90.00
_cell.angle_gamma   90.00
#
_symmetry.space_group_name_H-M   'P 1'
#
loop_
_entity.id
_entity.type
_entity.pdbx_description
1 polymer ?
#
loop_
_entity_poly.entity_id
_entity_poly.type
_entity_poly.pdbx_seq_one_letter_code
_entity_poly.pdbx_strand_id
1 'polypeptide(L)'
;MFSLCYLPTAGRLTLTVIKCRNLKAMDITGYSDPYVKVSLLCEGRRLKKKKTTIKKNTLNPTYNEAIIFDIPPENMDQVSLLISVMDYDRVGHNEIIGVCRVGVNAEGLGRDHWNEMLAYPRKPIAHWHPLVEAVGEGTLAGEGSGCEGYSGTSSTLLWQGRTASFDSQGSCPSPKPPATP
;
A
#
# COMPACT_ATOMS: atom_id res chain seq x y z
N MET A 1 4.67 -2.85 8.21
CA MET A 1 4.63 -4.32 8.28
C MET A 1 3.20 -4.76 8.47
N PHE A 2 2.74 -5.70 7.66
CA PHE A 2 1.46 -6.37 7.83
C PHE A 2 1.61 -7.83 7.41
N SER A 3 0.68 -8.67 7.87
CA SER A 3 0.61 -10.06 7.41
C SER A 3 -0.65 -10.32 6.60
N LEU A 4 -0.56 -11.25 5.66
CA LEU A 4 -1.66 -11.77 4.89
C LEU A 4 -1.84 -13.27 5.18
N CYS A 5 -3.08 -13.70 5.33
CA CYS A 5 -3.45 -15.11 5.50
C CYS A 5 -4.77 -15.37 4.78
N TYR A 6 -4.77 -16.30 3.83
CA TYR A 6 -5.98 -16.69 3.11
C TYR A 6 -6.44 -18.09 3.54
N LEU A 7 -7.74 -18.24 3.75
CA LEU A 7 -8.43 -19.49 4.05
C LEU A 7 -9.37 -19.82 2.87
N PRO A 8 -8.92 -20.61 1.87
CA PRO A 8 -9.71 -20.88 0.66
C PRO A 8 -11.08 -21.50 0.95
N THR A 9 -11.13 -22.50 1.84
CA THR A 9 -12.38 -23.20 2.21
C THR A 9 -13.44 -22.27 2.81
N ALA A 10 -13.01 -21.22 3.50
CA ALA A 10 -13.90 -20.23 4.11
C ALA A 10 -14.08 -18.97 3.24
N GLY A 11 -13.40 -18.89 2.09
CA GLY A 11 -13.34 -17.67 1.27
C GLY A 11 -12.92 -16.46 2.10
N ARG A 12 -11.90 -16.57 2.96
CA ARG A 12 -11.58 -15.53 3.94
C ARG A 12 -10.14 -15.07 3.84
N LEU A 13 -9.94 -13.79 3.56
CA LEU A 13 -8.65 -13.10 3.61
C LEU A 13 -8.54 -12.28 4.90
N THR A 14 -7.49 -12.54 5.67
CA THR A 14 -7.15 -11.75 6.86
C THR A 14 -5.87 -10.96 6.60
N LEU A 15 -5.97 -9.63 6.65
CA LEU A 15 -4.82 -8.72 6.69
C LEU A 15 -4.64 -8.26 8.14
N THR A 16 -3.51 -8.59 8.76
CA THR A 16 -3.17 -8.06 10.10
C THR A 16 -2.22 -6.90 9.96
N VAL A 17 -2.67 -5.70 10.29
CA VAL A 17 -1.81 -4.52 10.36
C VAL A 17 -1.00 -4.63 11.64
N ILE A 18 0.32 -4.80 11.55
CA ILE A 18 1.17 -5.04 12.71
C ILE A 18 1.70 -3.70 13.23
N LYS A 19 2.52 -3.02 12.43
CA LYS A 19 3.15 -1.75 12.81
C LYS A 19 3.68 -0.98 11.60
N CYS A 20 3.85 0.33 11.77
CA CYS A 20 4.63 1.18 10.88
C CYS A 20 5.89 1.68 11.59
N ARG A 21 6.86 2.17 10.81
CA ARG A 21 8.06 2.83 11.33
C ARG A 21 8.46 3.97 10.42
N ASN A 22 9.09 4.99 10.99
CA ASN A 22 9.62 6.14 10.27
C ASN A 22 8.57 6.79 9.34
N LEU A 23 7.35 7.00 9.84
CA LEU A 23 6.34 7.76 9.09
C LEU A 23 6.76 9.23 8.95
N LYS A 24 6.28 9.87 7.88
CA LYS A 24 6.40 11.32 7.69
C LYS A 24 5.56 12.02 8.75
N ALA A 25 6.11 13.07 9.37
CA ALA A 25 5.34 13.97 10.21
C ALA A 25 4.52 14.91 9.33
N MET A 26 3.20 14.90 9.48
CA MET A 26 2.31 15.83 8.77
C MET A 26 1.87 16.98 9.67
N ASP A 27 1.85 16.79 10.99
CA ASP A 27 1.48 17.82 11.95
C ASP A 27 2.62 18.81 12.20
N ILE A 28 2.26 20.06 12.51
CA ILE A 28 3.19 21.11 12.99
C ILE A 28 3.91 20.69 14.27
N THR A 29 3.34 19.76 15.04
CA THR A 29 3.95 19.19 16.25
C THR A 29 5.21 18.36 15.96
N GLY A 30 5.47 18.03 14.69
CA GLY A 30 6.55 17.13 14.29
C GLY A 30 6.18 15.64 14.37
N TYR A 31 4.89 15.33 14.53
CA TYR A 31 4.36 13.96 14.59
C TYR A 31 3.19 13.79 13.61
N SER A 32 2.43 12.71 13.80
CA SER A 32 1.18 12.38 13.12
C SER A 32 0.28 11.62 14.09
N ASP A 33 -1.01 11.57 13.79
CA ASP A 33 -2.04 10.72 14.38
C ASP A 33 -2.41 9.57 13.40
N PRO A 34 -1.50 8.63 13.09
CA PRO A 34 -1.71 7.70 11.99
C PRO A 34 -2.82 6.67 12.22
N TYR A 35 -3.51 6.33 11.13
CA TYR A 35 -4.34 5.13 10.99
C TYR A 35 -4.15 4.48 9.61
N VAL A 36 -4.47 3.19 9.51
CA VAL A 36 -4.38 2.45 8.24
C VAL A 36 -5.77 2.22 7.67
N LYS A 37 -5.98 2.66 6.43
CA LYS A 37 -7.17 2.42 5.61
C LYS A 37 -6.86 1.33 4.60
N VAL A 38 -7.59 0.22 4.64
CA VAL A 38 -7.46 -0.89 3.69
C VAL A 38 -8.68 -0.92 2.78
N SER A 39 -8.45 -0.78 1.47
CA SER A 39 -9.48 -0.82 0.44
C SER A 39 -9.34 -2.10 -0.39
N LEU A 40 -10.39 -2.92 -0.42
CA LEU A 40 -10.51 -4.04 -1.35
C LEU A 40 -10.94 -3.48 -2.71
N LEU A 41 -10.14 -3.79 -3.73
CA LEU A 41 -10.37 -3.44 -5.12
C LEU A 41 -10.69 -4.70 -5.91
N CYS A 42 -11.60 -4.60 -6.87
CA CYS A 42 -11.84 -5.61 -7.91
C CYS A 42 -11.82 -4.89 -9.26
N GLU A 43 -10.96 -5.32 -10.19
CA GLU A 43 -10.80 -4.68 -11.51
C GLU A 43 -10.64 -3.14 -11.43
N GLY A 44 -9.87 -2.67 -10.44
CA GLY A 44 -9.64 -1.24 -10.20
C GLY A 44 -10.77 -0.50 -9.48
N ARG A 45 -11.95 -1.09 -9.32
CA ARG A 45 -13.09 -0.52 -8.58
C ARG A 45 -13.01 -0.85 -7.09
N ARG A 46 -13.28 0.14 -6.24
CA ARG A 46 -13.31 -0.03 -4.77
C ARG A 46 -14.60 -0.72 -4.33
N LEU A 47 -14.49 -1.90 -3.73
CA LEU A 47 -15.62 -2.69 -3.23
C LEU A 47 -15.90 -2.49 -1.74
N LYS A 48 -14.87 -2.58 -0.90
CA LYS A 48 -15.00 -2.49 0.57
C LYS A 48 -13.85 -1.68 1.14
N LYS A 49 -14.11 -0.93 2.21
CA LYS A 49 -13.10 -0.18 2.96
C LYS A 49 -13.21 -0.50 4.45
N LYS A 50 -12.08 -0.71 5.10
CA LYS A 50 -11.97 -0.89 6.55
C LYS A 50 -10.78 -0.07 7.06
N LYS A 51 -10.80 0.31 8.34
CA LYS A 51 -9.72 1.10 8.95
C LYS A 51 -9.35 0.55 10.32
N THR A 52 -8.11 0.78 10.73
CA THR A 52 -7.64 0.51 12.09
C THR A 52 -8.06 1.61 13.06
N THR A 53 -7.76 1.43 14.34
CA THR A 53 -7.73 2.52 15.31
C THR A 53 -6.69 3.58 14.92
N ILE A 54 -6.93 4.80 15.39
CA ILE A 54 -6.00 5.93 15.27
C ILE A 54 -5.01 5.86 16.43
N LYS A 55 -3.71 5.98 16.15
CA LYS A 55 -2.67 6.11 17.17
C LYS A 55 -2.20 7.54 17.19
N LYS A 56 -2.24 8.20 18.36
CA LYS A 56 -1.95 9.63 18.44
C LYS A 56 -0.45 9.91 18.59
N ASN A 57 0.01 11.02 18.02
CA ASN A 57 1.32 11.63 18.24
C ASN A 57 2.49 10.63 18.10
N THR A 58 2.52 9.86 17.00
CA THR A 58 3.53 8.83 16.79
C THR A 58 3.88 8.61 15.32
N LEU A 59 5.17 8.46 15.03
CA LEU A 59 5.68 8.06 13.71
C LEU A 59 6.00 6.56 13.62
N ASN A 60 5.80 5.82 14.70
CA ASN A 60 6.09 4.38 14.81
C ASN A 60 4.90 3.61 15.45
N PRO A 61 3.68 3.74 14.90
CA PRO A 61 2.51 3.13 15.50
C PRO A 61 2.57 1.60 15.45
N THR A 62 2.10 0.96 16.52
CA THR A 62 1.82 -0.49 16.55
C THR A 62 0.31 -0.70 16.67
N TYR A 63 -0.26 -1.50 15.77
CA TYR A 63 -1.70 -1.73 15.68
C TYR A 63 -2.06 -3.13 16.18
N ASN A 64 -1.46 -4.18 15.60
CA ASN A 64 -1.85 -5.58 15.80
C ASN A 64 -3.35 -5.84 15.56
N GLU A 65 -3.91 -5.17 14.55
CA GLU A 65 -5.34 -5.21 14.24
C GLU A 65 -5.61 -6.05 12.98
N ALA A 66 -6.55 -6.97 13.07
CA ALA A 66 -6.97 -7.82 11.96
C ALA A 66 -8.13 -7.18 11.17
N ILE A 67 -7.95 -7.07 9.86
CA ILE A 67 -8.95 -6.63 8.90
C ILE A 67 -9.30 -7.83 8.02
N ILE A 68 -10.57 -8.23 8.06
CA ILE A 68 -11.05 -9.44 7.39
C ILE A 68 -11.90 -9.07 6.17
N PHE A 69 -11.68 -9.74 5.05
CA PHE A 69 -12.52 -9.68 3.86
C PHE A 69 -12.98 -11.09 3.46
N ASP A 70 -14.26 -11.22 3.16
CA ASP A 70 -14.81 -12.42 2.55
C ASP A 70 -14.61 -12.30 1.02
N ILE A 71 -13.74 -13.17 0.49
CA ILE A 71 -13.29 -13.24 -0.89
C ILE A 71 -13.34 -14.72 -1.29
N PRO A 72 -14.34 -15.14 -2.08
CA PRO A 72 -14.40 -16.49 -2.64
C PRO A 72 -13.13 -16.82 -3.46
N PRO A 73 -12.68 -18.09 -3.49
CA PRO A 73 -11.50 -18.49 -4.25
C PRO A 73 -11.54 -18.07 -5.73
N GLU A 74 -12.71 -18.12 -6.35
CA GLU A 74 -12.97 -17.75 -7.75
C GLU A 74 -12.80 -16.24 -8.04
N ASN A 75 -12.77 -15.39 -7.02
CA ASN A 75 -12.53 -13.94 -7.17
C ASN A 75 -11.09 -13.54 -6.81
N MET A 76 -10.27 -14.47 -6.32
CA MET A 76 -8.97 -14.15 -5.73
C MET A 76 -7.95 -13.60 -6.74
N ASP A 77 -8.15 -13.91 -8.02
CA ASP A 77 -7.35 -13.47 -9.16
C ASP A 77 -7.80 -12.12 -9.76
N GLN A 78 -8.91 -11.56 -9.30
CA GLN A 78 -9.45 -10.27 -9.77
C GLN A 78 -9.30 -9.16 -8.73
N VAL A 79 -8.92 -9.52 -7.50
CA VAL A 79 -8.86 -8.60 -6.38
C VAL A 79 -7.44 -8.09 -6.07
N SER A 80 -7.40 -6.91 -5.46
CA SER A 80 -6.19 -6.36 -4.83
C SER A 80 -6.56 -5.55 -3.60
N LEU A 81 -5.60 -5.33 -2.71
CA LEU A 81 -5.73 -4.45 -1.57
C LEU A 81 -4.87 -3.21 -1.79
N LEU A 82 -5.48 -2.04 -1.62
CA LEU A 82 -4.79 -0.77 -1.45
C LEU A 82 -4.73 -0.46 0.05
N ILE A 83 -3.52 -0.42 0.60
CA ILE A 83 -3.24 -0.05 1.98
C ILE A 83 -2.77 1.40 1.97
N SER A 84 -3.51 2.28 2.63
CA SER A 84 -3.17 3.69 2.78
C SER A 84 -2.92 3.99 4.24
N VAL A 85 -1.74 4.52 4.56
CA VAL A 85 -1.45 5.12 5.85
C VAL A 85 -1.89 6.58 5.77
N MET A 86 -2.79 6.95 6.65
CA MET A 86 -3.43 8.26 6.70
C MET A 86 -3.01 8.96 7.99
N ASP A 87 -2.93 10.28 7.97
CA ASP A 87 -2.92 11.11 9.16
C ASP A 87 -4.35 11.51 9.53
N TYR A 88 -4.64 11.62 10.82
CA TYR A 88 -5.93 12.08 11.32
C TYR A 88 -5.83 13.49 11.87
N ASP A 89 -6.47 14.41 11.18
CA ASP A 89 -6.57 15.80 11.64
C ASP A 89 -7.86 16.02 12.41
N ARG A 90 -7.74 16.57 13.63
CA ARG A 90 -8.93 16.97 14.41
C ARG A 90 -9.69 18.11 13.74
N VAL A 91 -8.97 19.00 13.05
CA VAL A 91 -9.49 20.17 12.36
C VAL A 91 -8.92 20.14 10.95
N GLY A 92 -9.78 20.06 9.93
CA GLY A 92 -9.36 19.97 8.53
C GLY A 92 -9.65 18.60 7.93
N HIS A 93 -8.84 18.22 6.93
CA HIS A 93 -9.01 16.99 6.15
C HIS A 93 -7.85 16.05 6.40
N ASN A 94 -8.16 14.80 6.74
CA ASN A 94 -7.17 13.73 6.87
C ASN A 94 -6.26 13.61 5.65
N GLU A 95 -4.95 13.65 5.88
CA GLU A 95 -3.95 13.59 4.82
C GLU A 95 -3.44 12.17 4.56
N ILE A 96 -2.96 11.90 3.35
CA ILE A 96 -2.31 10.63 3.02
C ILE A 96 -0.82 10.75 3.34
N ILE A 97 -0.33 9.91 4.25
CA ILE A 97 1.11 9.78 4.52
C ILE A 97 1.78 8.95 3.42
N GLY A 98 1.13 7.88 2.98
CA GLY A 98 1.61 7.06 1.87
C GLY A 98 0.81 5.79 1.67
N VAL A 99 1.09 5.09 0.57
CA VAL A 99 0.34 3.92 0.13
C VAL A 99 1.23 2.76 -0.25
N CYS A 100 0.70 1.55 -0.14
CA CYS A 100 1.24 0.36 -0.80
C CYS A 100 0.10 -0.53 -1.31
N ARG A 101 0.41 -1.40 -2.27
CA ARG A 101 -0.55 -2.31 -2.90
C ARG A 101 -0.06 -3.74 -2.81
N VAL A 102 -1.00 -4.66 -2.59
CA VAL A 102 -0.79 -6.11 -2.70
C VAL A 102 -1.93 -6.69 -3.51
N GLY A 103 -1.66 -7.71 -4.32
CA GLY A 103 -2.68 -8.29 -5.19
C GLY A 103 -2.11 -8.80 -6.49
N VAL A 104 -3.00 -9.31 -7.34
CA VAL A 104 -2.65 -9.87 -8.64
C VAL A 104 -2.01 -8.84 -9.60
N ASN A 105 -2.50 -7.60 -9.53
CA ASN A 105 -2.05 -6.48 -10.37
C ASN A 105 -1.08 -5.56 -9.64
N ALA A 106 -0.51 -6.00 -8.51
CA ALA A 106 0.57 -5.27 -7.85
C ALA A 106 1.91 -5.57 -8.54
N GLU A 107 2.91 -4.73 -8.26
CA GLU A 107 4.28 -4.89 -8.75
C GLU A 107 5.24 -5.15 -7.58
N GLY A 108 6.39 -5.76 -7.87
CA GLY A 108 7.45 -6.04 -6.90
C GLY A 108 6.97 -6.78 -5.64
N LEU A 109 7.41 -6.29 -4.47
CA LEU A 109 7.09 -6.88 -3.17
C LEU A 109 5.59 -7.09 -2.94
N GLY A 110 4.75 -6.21 -3.52
CA GLY A 110 3.29 -6.31 -3.42
C GLY A 110 2.74 -7.58 -4.03
N ARG A 111 3.28 -7.96 -5.18
CA ARG A 111 2.95 -9.19 -5.92
C ARG A 111 3.56 -10.41 -5.24
N ASP A 112 4.81 -10.31 -4.83
CA ASP A 112 5.53 -11.41 -4.18
C ASP A 112 4.86 -11.84 -2.88
N HIS A 113 4.50 -10.88 -2.02
CA HIS A 113 3.78 -11.15 -0.77
C HIS A 113 2.41 -11.80 -1.02
N TRP A 114 1.70 -11.38 -2.07
CA TRP A 114 0.42 -11.96 -2.45
C TRP A 114 0.58 -13.41 -2.94
N ASN A 115 1.56 -13.65 -3.79
CA ASN A 115 1.85 -14.99 -4.34
C ASN A 115 2.31 -15.95 -3.24
N GLU A 116 3.15 -15.49 -2.31
CA GLU A 116 3.61 -16.30 -1.18
C GLU A 116 2.44 -16.68 -0.25
N MET A 117 1.54 -15.74 0.05
CA MET A 117 0.32 -16.05 0.81
C MET A 117 -0.53 -17.12 0.14
N LEU A 118 -0.66 -17.08 -1.20
CA LEU A 118 -1.42 -18.09 -1.95
C LEU A 118 -0.71 -19.45 -1.98
N ALA A 119 0.62 -19.46 -2.04
CA ALA A 119 1.42 -20.68 -2.00
C ALA A 119 1.38 -21.39 -0.64
N TYR A 120 1.19 -20.64 0.45
CA TYR A 120 1.12 -21.17 1.82
C TYR A 120 -0.21 -20.84 2.49
N PRO A 121 -1.34 -21.44 2.05
CA PRO A 121 -2.65 -21.15 2.60
C PRO A 121 -2.73 -21.48 4.10
N ARG A 122 -3.51 -20.71 4.85
CA ARG A 122 -3.65 -20.77 6.32
C ARG A 122 -2.41 -20.38 7.14
N LYS A 123 -1.28 -20.09 6.49
CA LYS A 123 -0.09 -19.55 7.15
C LYS A 123 -0.10 -18.01 7.04
N PRO A 124 -0.03 -17.27 8.15
CA PRO A 124 0.22 -15.84 8.09
C PRO A 124 1.62 -15.57 7.52
N ILE A 125 1.68 -14.90 6.38
CA ILE A 125 2.91 -14.41 5.76
C ILE A 125 3.04 -12.94 6.10
N ALA A 126 4.18 -12.50 6.63
CA ALA A 126 4.36 -11.12 7.10
C ALA A 126 5.56 -10.46 6.44
N HIS A 127 5.33 -9.30 5.82
CA HIS A 127 6.39 -8.54 5.14
C HIS A 127 6.36 -7.05 5.48
N TRP A 128 7.51 -6.41 5.30
CA TRP A 128 7.62 -4.96 5.22
C TRP A 128 7.33 -4.51 3.79
N HIS A 129 6.61 -3.40 3.69
CA HIS A 129 6.32 -2.73 2.43
C HIS A 129 6.70 -1.26 2.58
N PRO A 130 7.52 -0.69 1.69
CA PRO A 130 7.75 0.74 1.67
C PRO A 130 6.45 1.47 1.31
N LEU A 131 6.28 2.68 1.85
CA LEU A 131 5.18 3.55 1.48
C LEU A 131 5.62 4.40 0.29
N VAL A 132 4.76 4.48 -0.72
CA VAL A 132 4.92 5.37 -1.86
C VAL A 132 4.03 6.59 -1.66
N GLU A 133 4.47 7.76 -2.09
CA GLU A 133 3.64 8.97 -2.07
C GLU A 133 2.41 8.76 -2.98
N ALA A 134 1.23 9.14 -2.48
CA ALA A 134 0.03 9.10 -3.29
C ALA A 134 0.02 10.33 -4.22
N VAL A 135 0.06 10.10 -5.54
CA VAL A 135 -0.23 11.16 -6.52
C VAL A 135 -1.73 11.48 -6.40
N GLY A 136 -2.04 12.76 -6.19
CA GLY A 136 -3.32 13.25 -5.65
C GLY A 136 -4.61 12.69 -6.28
N GLU A 137 -5.57 12.40 -5.40
CA GLU A 137 -6.91 11.91 -5.71
C GLU A 137 -7.85 13.05 -6.18
N GLY A 138 -7.39 13.88 -7.13
CA GLY A 138 -7.98 15.19 -7.43
C GLY A 138 -8.46 15.45 -8.88
N THR A 139 -8.61 14.43 -9.75
CA THR A 139 -8.97 14.68 -11.17
C THR A 139 -10.10 13.79 -11.72
N LEU A 140 -10.95 13.20 -10.87
CA LEU A 140 -12.07 12.35 -11.35
C LEU A 140 -13.47 12.88 -11.00
N ALA A 141 -13.62 14.18 -10.77
CA ALA A 141 -14.93 14.82 -10.65
C ALA A 141 -14.94 16.14 -11.44
N GLY A 142 -15.40 16.09 -12.69
CA GLY A 142 -15.65 17.29 -13.48
C GLY A 142 -15.71 17.03 -15.00
N GLU A 143 -16.92 17.20 -15.54
CA GLU A 143 -17.27 17.52 -16.94
C GLU A 143 -17.40 16.39 -17.97
N GLY A 144 -18.60 16.31 -18.56
CA GLY A 144 -18.89 15.43 -19.69
C GLY A 144 -20.37 15.15 -19.96
N SER A 145 -21.18 16.18 -20.18
CA SER A 145 -22.40 16.05 -20.98
C SER A 145 -22.03 15.62 -22.40
N GLY A 146 -22.63 14.55 -22.93
CA GLY A 146 -22.49 14.16 -24.34
C GLY A 146 -22.60 12.67 -24.58
N CYS A 147 -23.76 12.24 -25.03
CA CYS A 147 -23.96 10.98 -25.72
C CYS A 147 -23.22 10.99 -27.08
N GLU A 148 -22.44 9.95 -27.39
CA GLU A 148 -22.36 9.24 -28.68
C GLU A 148 -21.16 8.27 -28.73
N GLY A 149 -21.39 7.06 -29.26
CA GLY A 149 -20.44 6.39 -30.17
C GLY A 149 -19.27 5.57 -29.62
N TYR A 150 -19.42 4.24 -29.64
CA TYR A 150 -18.44 3.23 -30.04
C TYR A 150 -16.92 3.44 -29.80
N SER A 151 -16.36 2.57 -28.94
CA SER A 151 -15.22 1.65 -29.19
C SER A 151 -14.36 1.49 -27.93
N GLY A 152 -14.13 0.23 -27.56
CA GLY A 152 -13.43 -0.13 -26.33
C GLY A 152 -11.98 0.38 -26.33
N THR A 153 -11.65 1.15 -25.30
CA THR A 153 -10.26 1.36 -24.88
C THR A 153 -10.15 0.95 -23.42
N SER A 154 -9.28 -0.03 -23.17
CA SER A 154 -8.85 -0.45 -21.85
C SER A 154 -8.18 0.74 -21.16
N SER A 155 -8.84 1.33 -20.16
CA SER A 155 -8.17 2.27 -19.25
C SER A 155 -7.33 1.46 -18.27
N THR A 156 -6.18 0.99 -18.75
CA THR A 156 -5.09 0.62 -17.85
C THR A 156 -4.49 1.93 -17.38
N LEU A 157 -4.83 2.34 -16.16
CA LEU A 157 -4.15 3.43 -15.47
C LEU A 157 -2.66 3.09 -15.43
N LEU A 158 -1.89 3.71 -16.32
CA LEU A 158 -0.44 3.70 -16.33
C LEU A 158 0.04 4.42 -15.07
N TRP A 159 0.32 3.65 -14.04
CA TRP A 159 1.09 4.12 -12.91
C TRP A 159 2.55 3.99 -13.31
N GLN A 160 3.17 5.10 -13.70
CA GLN A 160 4.62 5.13 -13.89
C GLN A 160 5.27 4.84 -12.54
N GLY A 161 5.63 3.58 -12.33
CA GLY A 161 6.59 3.18 -11.32
C GLY A 161 7.89 3.91 -11.62
N ARG A 162 8.16 5.02 -10.93
CA ARG A 162 9.54 5.42 -10.72
C ARG A 162 10.10 4.44 -9.69
N THR A 163 10.51 3.28 -10.18
CA THR A 163 11.60 2.56 -9.54
C THR A 163 12.76 3.56 -9.55
N ALA A 164 13.25 3.99 -8.40
CA ALA A 164 14.59 4.54 -8.34
C ALA A 164 15.53 3.38 -8.70
N SER A 165 15.81 3.23 -9.99
CA SER A 165 16.91 2.43 -10.49
C SER A 165 18.18 3.06 -9.92
N PHE A 166 18.79 2.38 -8.95
CA PHE A 166 20.14 2.71 -8.53
C PHE A 166 21.05 2.24 -9.64
N ASP A 167 21.35 3.13 -10.59
CA ASP A 167 22.36 2.88 -11.59
C ASP A 167 23.68 2.60 -10.88
N SER A 168 24.13 1.37 -11.02
CA SER A 168 25.51 0.98 -10.84
C SER A 168 26.37 1.76 -11.82
N GLN A 169 27.08 2.80 -11.36
CA GLN A 169 28.43 3.17 -11.81
C GLN A 169 28.98 4.34 -10.97
N GLY A 170 30.06 4.06 -10.25
CA GLY A 170 30.77 5.05 -9.43
C GLY A 170 31.80 4.37 -8.54
N SER A 171 32.90 3.93 -9.13
CA SER A 171 34.06 3.39 -8.43
C SER A 171 34.51 4.35 -7.33
N CYS A 172 34.53 3.89 -6.08
CA CYS A 172 35.16 4.60 -4.98
C CYS A 172 36.69 4.56 -5.17
N PRO A 173 37.43 5.67 -5.13
CA PRO A 173 38.87 5.61 -4.95
C PRO A 173 39.19 5.27 -3.49
N SER A 174 40.01 4.23 -3.29
CA SER A 174 40.53 3.83 -1.98
C SER A 174 41.35 4.96 -1.34
N PRO A 175 41.27 5.15 0.00
CA PRO A 175 42.17 6.06 0.70
C PRO A 175 43.62 5.56 0.61
N LYS A 176 44.54 6.45 0.26
CA LYS A 176 45.99 6.19 0.26
C LYS A 176 46.49 6.16 1.72
N PRO A 177 47.26 5.14 2.14
CA PRO A 177 47.82 5.11 3.49
C PRO A 177 48.88 6.21 3.67
N PRO A 178 49.08 6.73 4.90
CA PRO A 178 50.10 7.73 5.19
C PRO A 178 51.51 7.14 5.04
N ALA A 179 52.42 7.93 4.47
CA ALA A 179 53.85 7.61 4.49
C ALA A 179 54.42 7.92 5.88
N THR A 180 55.13 6.96 6.45
CA THR A 180 55.92 7.13 7.69
C THR A 180 57.18 6.26 7.58
N PRO A 181 58.31 6.61 8.20
CA PRO A 181 58.90 7.94 8.45
C PRO A 181 59.92 8.35 7.38
#